data_AF-A0A2D9H5H5-F1
#
_entry.id   AF-A0A2D9H5H5-F1
#
_cell.length_a   1.000
_cell.length_b   1.000
_cell.length_c   1.000
_cell.angle_alpha   90.00
_cell.angle_beta   90.00
_cell.angle_gamma   90.00
#
_symmetry.space_group_name_H-M   'P 1'
#
loop_
_entity.id
_entity.type
_entity.pdbx_description
1 polymer ?
#
loop_
_entity_poly.entity_id
_entity_poly.type
_entity_poly.pdbx_seq_one_letter_code
_entity_poly.pdbx_strand_id
1 'polypeptide(L)'
;MMSGKMYRLRPNQRIDPRFLELYLLSDDAQKRIDGMKTGISDSGLNLTHGRFVELPVPVPPLEEQRRIVAILEDHLSHLDAADEYLADGERHIQAWQATAIDEVLWRGNPPLRTIRELLREGMRNGRSDRAVKGQERGTRTLTLTAVTQNSFTDEFTKETVTPPSVADGLWLEPGDIFVQRANTPELVGTSARYEGERNWAIFPDLLIRLRPDETRIRGEYLVAALRSERTHRRLRAKAKGLAGSMPKIDQRAVAETCVPCPDLGSQIGAVIALNEIADAASALSRDVRAQRRRSAALRGSLLAAAFSGRLTGSSPAMSAVEGRIEA
;
A
#
# COMPACT_ATOMS: atom_id res chain seq x y z
N MET A 1 -12.77 -28.93 -14.16
CA MET A 1 -12.93 -28.08 -15.37
C MET A 1 -11.77 -27.09 -15.38
N MET A 2 -10.94 -27.08 -16.43
CA MET A 2 -9.97 -25.99 -16.63
C MET A 2 -10.73 -24.77 -17.17
N SER A 3 -10.40 -23.57 -16.69
CA SER A 3 -10.96 -22.30 -17.19
C SER A 3 -10.73 -22.19 -18.71
N GLY A 4 -11.67 -21.62 -19.46
CA GLY A 4 -11.58 -21.43 -20.92
C GLY A 4 -10.45 -20.49 -21.40
N LYS A 5 -9.60 -20.02 -20.49
CA LYS A 5 -8.42 -19.18 -20.74
C LYS A 5 -7.09 -19.88 -20.43
N MET A 6 -7.09 -21.20 -20.26
CA MET A 6 -5.87 -22.00 -20.00
C MET A 6 -5.51 -22.88 -21.20
N TYR A 7 -4.24 -22.86 -21.59
CA TYR A 7 -3.68 -23.80 -22.56
C TYR A 7 -2.93 -24.91 -21.85
N ARG A 8 -3.28 -26.16 -22.16
CA ARG A 8 -2.53 -27.34 -21.73
C ARG A 8 -1.59 -27.76 -22.85
N LEU A 9 -0.28 -27.65 -22.62
CA LEU A 9 0.75 -28.09 -23.54
C LEU A 9 1.21 -29.51 -23.19
N ARG A 10 1.46 -30.31 -24.22
CA ARG A 10 2.06 -31.64 -24.11
C ARG A 10 3.16 -31.74 -25.17
N PRO A 11 4.40 -31.33 -24.85
CA PRO A 11 5.50 -31.43 -25.79
C PRO A 11 5.74 -32.89 -26.20
N ASN A 12 6.22 -33.09 -27.43
CA ASN A 12 6.68 -34.40 -27.87
C ASN A 12 8.03 -34.76 -27.22
N GLN A 13 8.53 -35.97 -27.49
CA GLN A 13 9.76 -36.48 -26.87
C GLN A 13 11.04 -35.67 -27.17
N ARG A 14 11.00 -34.70 -28.09
CA ARG A 14 12.16 -33.87 -28.44
C ARG A 14 12.32 -32.64 -27.52
N ILE A 15 11.35 -32.36 -26.65
CA ILE A 15 11.35 -31.18 -25.78
C ILE A 15 11.12 -31.63 -24.33
N ASP A 16 12.03 -31.27 -23.42
CA ASP A 16 11.82 -31.39 -21.98
C ASP A 16 10.70 -30.43 -21.56
N PRO A 17 9.62 -30.90 -20.91
CA PRO A 17 8.51 -30.04 -20.49
C PRO A 17 8.93 -28.85 -19.63
N ARG A 18 9.94 -29.03 -18.76
CA ARG A 18 10.45 -27.97 -17.86
C ARG A 18 11.24 -26.92 -18.63
N PHE A 19 11.98 -27.35 -19.66
CA PHE A 19 12.64 -26.43 -20.57
C PHE A 19 11.61 -25.54 -21.29
N LEU A 20 10.53 -26.14 -21.79
CA LEU A 20 9.46 -25.38 -22.44
C LEU A 20 8.79 -24.40 -21.47
N GLU A 21 8.52 -24.82 -20.24
CA GLU A 21 7.97 -23.96 -19.18
C GLU A 21 8.88 -22.75 -18.92
N LEU A 22 10.17 -22.97 -18.66
CA LEU A 22 11.14 -21.90 -18.43
C LEU A 22 11.31 -20.99 -19.67
N TYR A 23 11.26 -21.54 -20.89
CA TYR A 23 11.30 -20.73 -22.11
C TYR A 23 10.09 -19.82 -22.20
N LEU A 24 8.89 -20.33 -21.93
CA LEU A 24 7.66 -19.55 -21.96
C LEU A 24 7.68 -18.40 -20.94
N LEU A 25 8.43 -18.52 -19.84
CA LEU A 25 8.64 -17.46 -18.85
C LEU A 25 9.71 -16.43 -19.25
N SER A 26 10.50 -16.68 -20.30
CA SER A 26 11.55 -15.78 -20.76
C SER A 26 11.01 -14.51 -21.43
N ASP A 27 11.76 -13.41 -21.33
CA ASP A 27 11.42 -12.13 -21.96
C ASP A 27 11.20 -12.24 -23.48
N ASP A 28 11.97 -13.07 -24.18
CA ASP A 28 11.81 -13.28 -25.62
C ASP A 28 10.45 -13.94 -25.94
N ALA A 29 10.10 -15.01 -25.21
CA ALA A 29 8.82 -15.67 -25.39
C ALA A 29 7.66 -14.75 -25.02
N GLN A 30 7.74 -14.03 -23.89
CA GLN A 30 6.71 -13.10 -23.44
C GLN A 30 6.47 -11.98 -24.47
N LYS A 31 7.53 -11.36 -25.02
CA LYS A 31 7.40 -10.33 -26.07
C LYS A 31 6.76 -10.88 -27.35
N ARG A 32 7.11 -12.10 -27.76
CA ARG A 32 6.49 -12.75 -28.92
C ARG A 32 5.02 -13.04 -28.68
N ILE A 33 4.69 -13.58 -27.51
CA ILE A 33 3.31 -13.87 -27.09
C ILE A 33 2.49 -12.58 -27.04
N ASP A 34 3.04 -11.49 -26.52
CA ASP A 34 2.38 -10.18 -26.49
C ASP A 34 2.11 -9.65 -27.90
N GLY A 35 3.07 -9.78 -28.82
CA GLY A 35 2.89 -9.43 -30.24
C GLY A 35 1.85 -10.29 -30.96
N MET A 36 1.50 -11.46 -30.41
CA MET A 36 0.46 -12.35 -30.96
C MET A 36 -0.95 -12.01 -30.46
N LYS A 37 -1.09 -11.19 -29.41
CA LYS A 37 -2.40 -10.79 -28.86
C LYS A 37 -3.13 -9.86 -29.85
N THR A 38 -4.45 -10.00 -29.94
CA THR A 38 -5.33 -9.12 -30.73
C THR A 38 -6.29 -8.37 -29.82
N GLY A 39 -6.54 -7.08 -30.08
CA GLY A 39 -7.50 -6.24 -29.36
C GLY A 39 -6.99 -4.81 -29.21
N ILE A 40 -7.90 -3.83 -29.08
CA ILE A 40 -7.58 -2.39 -29.02
C ILE A 40 -7.53 -1.89 -27.55
N SER A 41 -8.05 -2.66 -26.59
CA SER A 41 -8.05 -2.33 -25.15
C SER A 41 -7.55 -3.49 -24.29
N ASP A 42 -7.00 -3.20 -23.11
CA ASP A 42 -6.50 -4.21 -22.15
C ASP A 42 -7.55 -5.26 -21.78
N SER A 43 -8.83 -4.88 -21.74
CA SER A 43 -9.96 -5.77 -21.49
C SER A 43 -10.36 -6.66 -22.69
N GLY A 44 -9.83 -6.37 -23.88
CA GLY A 44 -10.14 -7.04 -25.15
C GLY A 44 -8.97 -7.82 -25.76
N LEU A 45 -7.79 -7.84 -25.12
CA LEU A 45 -6.65 -8.62 -25.57
C LEU A 45 -6.95 -10.11 -25.46
N ASN A 46 -7.00 -10.79 -26.61
CA ASN A 46 -7.19 -12.22 -26.68
C ASN A 46 -6.06 -12.87 -27.49
N LEU A 47 -5.56 -14.00 -26.98
CA LEU A 47 -4.56 -14.83 -27.66
C LEU A 47 -5.25 -16.12 -28.05
N THR A 48 -5.52 -16.32 -29.34
CA THR A 48 -6.18 -17.54 -29.81
C THR A 48 -5.24 -18.73 -29.80
N HIS A 49 -5.79 -19.94 -29.64
CA HIS A 49 -5.00 -21.17 -29.63
C HIS A 49 -4.16 -21.32 -30.90
N GLY A 50 -4.75 -21.01 -32.07
CA GLY A 50 -4.06 -21.07 -33.36
C GLY A 50 -2.84 -20.17 -33.45
N ARG A 51 -2.92 -18.94 -32.92
CA ARG A 51 -1.75 -18.03 -32.90
C ARG A 51 -0.70 -18.44 -31.88
N PHE A 52 -1.12 -19.00 -30.75
CA PHE A 52 -0.18 -19.43 -29.72
C PHE A 52 0.68 -20.61 -30.15
N VAL A 53 0.13 -21.57 -30.92
CA VAL A 53 0.90 -22.72 -31.42
C VAL A 53 1.92 -22.34 -32.51
N GLU A 54 1.82 -21.14 -33.09
CA GLU A 54 2.81 -20.59 -34.02
C GLU A 54 4.03 -19.98 -33.31
N LEU A 55 4.04 -19.91 -31.97
CA LEU A 55 5.17 -19.41 -31.19
C LEU A 55 6.45 -20.20 -31.53
N PRO A 56 7.49 -19.55 -32.10
CA PRO A 56 8.76 -20.21 -32.35
C PRO A 56 9.41 -20.56 -31.02
N VAL A 57 9.83 -21.82 -30.86
CA VAL A 57 10.54 -22.30 -29.67
C VAL A 57 11.94 -22.77 -30.08
N PRO A 58 13.03 -22.32 -29.42
CA PRO A 58 14.35 -22.88 -29.64
C PRO A 58 14.39 -24.31 -29.10
N VAL A 59 14.82 -25.27 -29.90
CA VAL A 59 14.87 -26.70 -29.50
C VAL A 59 16.30 -27.23 -29.61
N PRO A 60 17.17 -26.95 -28.62
CA PRO A 60 18.51 -27.55 -28.59
C PRO A 60 18.42 -29.07 -28.30
N PRO A 61 19.51 -29.83 -28.38
CA PRO A 61 19.51 -31.26 -28.01
C PRO A 61 18.98 -31.49 -26.59
N LEU A 62 18.34 -32.63 -26.33
CA LEU A 62 17.70 -32.93 -25.03
C LEU A 62 18.66 -32.83 -23.84
N GLU A 63 19.92 -33.21 -24.01
CA GLU A 63 20.94 -33.09 -22.97
C GLU A 63 21.19 -31.63 -22.59
N GLU A 64 21.26 -30.76 -23.59
CA GLU A 64 21.45 -29.33 -23.41
C GLU A 64 20.22 -28.69 -22.75
N GLN A 65 19.01 -29.07 -23.17
CA GLN A 65 17.78 -28.62 -22.51
C GLN A 65 17.80 -28.96 -21.02
N ARG A 66 18.18 -30.18 -20.66
CA ARG A 66 18.28 -30.63 -19.26
C ARG A 66 19.35 -29.88 -18.48
N ARG A 67 20.50 -29.57 -19.11
CA ARG A 67 21.57 -28.76 -18.50
C ARG A 67 21.09 -27.34 -18.21
N ILE A 68 20.41 -26.70 -19.16
CA ILE A 68 19.80 -25.37 -18.99
C ILE A 68 18.79 -25.39 -17.83
N VAL A 69 17.91 -26.39 -17.81
CA VAL A 69 16.90 -26.56 -16.75
C VAL A 69 17.58 -26.68 -15.39
N ALA A 70 18.59 -27.53 -15.24
CA ALA A 70 19.27 -27.73 -13.96
C ALA A 70 19.91 -26.44 -13.42
N ILE A 71 20.59 -25.67 -14.28
CA ILE A 71 21.21 -24.39 -13.88
C ILE A 71 20.14 -23.35 -13.51
N LEU A 72 19.06 -23.27 -14.29
CA LEU A 72 17.97 -22.34 -14.01
C LEU A 72 17.23 -22.71 -12.73
N GLU A 73 16.87 -23.97 -12.54
CA GLU A 73 16.16 -24.43 -11.33
C GLU A 73 16.97 -24.12 -10.07
N ASP A 74 18.30 -24.34 -10.08
CA ASP A 74 19.18 -24.01 -8.96
C ASP A 74 19.13 -22.51 -8.62
N HIS A 75 19.44 -21.64 -9.60
CA HIS A 75 19.45 -20.19 -9.36
C HIS A 75 18.07 -19.60 -9.05
N LEU A 76 17.02 -20.09 -9.72
CA LEU A 76 15.65 -19.62 -9.49
C LEU A 76 15.18 -20.00 -8.09
N SER A 77 15.55 -21.18 -7.58
CA SER A 77 15.21 -21.58 -6.21
C SER A 77 15.82 -20.65 -5.15
N HIS A 78 17.05 -20.17 -5.38
CA HIS A 78 17.68 -19.16 -4.50
C HIS A 78 16.98 -17.81 -4.58
N LEU A 79 16.51 -17.40 -5.76
CA LEU A 79 15.74 -16.17 -5.93
C LEU A 79 14.35 -16.27 -5.28
N ASP A 80 13.70 -17.42 -5.36
CA ASP A 80 12.41 -17.67 -4.70
C ASP A 80 12.58 -17.57 -3.17
N ALA A 81 13.60 -18.23 -2.61
CA ALA A 81 13.92 -18.12 -1.19
C ALA A 81 14.26 -16.68 -0.76
N ALA A 82 14.96 -15.92 -1.59
CA ALA A 82 15.23 -14.51 -1.34
C ALA A 82 13.96 -13.65 -1.38
N ASP A 83 13.06 -13.89 -2.35
CA ASP A 83 11.77 -13.21 -2.46
C ASP A 83 10.88 -13.48 -1.23
N GLU A 84 10.87 -14.72 -0.72
CA GLU A 84 10.20 -15.10 0.53
C GLU A 84 10.81 -14.39 1.74
N TYR A 85 12.14 -14.38 1.87
CA TYR A 85 12.82 -13.65 2.95
C TYR A 85 12.50 -12.15 2.93
N LEU A 86 12.41 -11.54 1.75
CA LEU A 86 12.00 -10.15 1.57
C LEU A 86 10.51 -9.93 1.86
N ALA A 87 9.66 -10.93 1.65
CA ALA A 87 8.25 -10.90 2.08
C ALA A 87 8.15 -10.89 3.60
N ASP A 88 8.95 -11.70 4.27
CA ASP A 88 9.01 -11.80 5.72
C ASP A 88 9.59 -10.53 6.35
N GLY A 89 10.64 -9.97 5.75
CA GLY A 89 11.21 -8.69 6.16
C GLY A 89 10.18 -7.56 6.17
N GLU A 90 9.35 -7.45 5.12
CA GLU A 90 8.26 -6.45 5.07
C GLU A 90 7.25 -6.65 6.22
N ARG A 91 6.87 -7.89 6.51
CA ARG A 91 5.96 -8.21 7.63
C ARG A 91 6.58 -7.85 8.98
N HIS A 92 7.87 -8.13 9.16
CA HIS A 92 8.60 -7.77 10.38
C HIS A 92 8.73 -6.27 10.57
N ILE A 93 8.99 -5.49 9.51
CA ILE A 93 9.04 -4.02 9.58
C ILE A 93 7.70 -3.47 10.08
N GLN A 94 6.58 -3.96 9.52
CA GLN A 94 5.24 -3.52 9.94
C GLN A 94 4.93 -3.87 11.40
N ALA A 95 5.27 -5.10 11.83
CA ALA A 95 5.06 -5.54 13.20
C ALA A 95 5.93 -4.78 14.21
N TRP A 96 7.20 -4.56 13.88
CA TRP A 96 8.13 -3.77 14.68
C TRP A 96 7.63 -2.33 14.81
N GLN A 97 7.24 -1.69 13.71
CA GLN A 97 6.76 -0.31 13.73
C GLN A 97 5.53 -0.17 14.63
N ALA A 98 4.54 -1.06 14.49
CA ALA A 98 3.34 -1.04 15.34
C ALA A 98 3.68 -1.19 16.82
N THR A 99 4.62 -2.09 17.16
CA THR A 99 5.06 -2.33 18.53
C THR A 99 5.84 -1.15 19.10
N ALA A 100 6.77 -0.58 18.33
CA ALA A 100 7.58 0.56 18.74
C ALA A 100 6.73 1.82 18.97
N ILE A 101 5.73 2.07 18.12
CA ILE A 101 4.76 3.15 18.31
C ILE A 101 4.00 2.97 19.64
N ASP A 102 3.48 1.76 19.89
CA ASP A 102 2.78 1.47 21.14
C ASP A 102 3.71 1.61 22.36
N GLU A 103 4.97 1.18 22.28
CA GLU A 103 5.93 1.36 23.38
C GLU A 103 6.16 2.85 23.69
N VAL A 104 6.39 3.68 22.66
CA VAL A 104 6.61 5.13 22.83
C VAL A 104 5.39 5.82 23.44
N LEU A 105 4.20 5.53 22.91
CA LEU A 105 2.96 6.20 23.36
C LEU A 105 2.55 5.80 24.78
N TRP A 106 2.88 4.58 25.21
CA TRP A 106 2.46 4.03 26.50
C TRP A 106 3.59 3.91 27.53
N ARG A 107 4.78 4.44 27.20
CA ARG A 107 5.94 4.47 28.10
C ARG A 107 5.58 5.10 29.44
N GLY A 108 5.92 4.41 30.53
CA GLY A 108 5.67 4.89 31.89
C GLY A 108 4.20 4.83 32.32
N ASN A 109 3.32 4.15 31.56
CA ASN A 109 1.90 4.02 31.84
C ASN A 109 1.22 5.38 32.07
N PRO A 110 1.18 6.24 31.04
CA PRO A 110 0.67 7.60 31.16
C PRO A 110 -0.82 7.61 31.56
N PRO A 111 -1.29 8.69 32.20
CA PRO A 111 -2.68 8.79 32.57
C PRO A 111 -3.57 8.78 31.31
N LEU A 112 -4.73 8.16 31.44
CA LEU A 112 -5.73 8.13 30.39
C LEU A 112 -6.67 9.32 30.50
N ARG A 113 -7.01 9.89 29.34
CA ARG A 113 -8.03 10.92 29.17
C ARG A 113 -8.94 10.55 28.03
N THR A 114 -10.21 10.94 28.14
CA THR A 114 -11.15 10.76 27.03
C THR A 114 -10.90 11.84 25.97
N ILE A 115 -11.16 11.54 24.70
CA ILE A 115 -11.04 12.56 23.64
C ILE A 115 -11.82 13.82 24.01
N ARG A 116 -13.02 13.68 24.59
CA ARG A 116 -13.86 14.82 25.02
C ARG A 116 -13.12 15.80 25.94
N GLU A 117 -12.32 15.32 26.88
CA GLU A 117 -11.59 16.14 27.85
C GLU A 117 -10.41 16.93 27.25
N LEU A 118 -10.03 16.57 26.03
CA LEU A 118 -8.83 17.03 25.34
C LEU A 118 -9.14 17.98 24.18
N LEU A 119 -10.41 18.31 23.95
CA LEU A 119 -10.81 19.24 22.88
C LEU A 119 -11.11 20.62 23.45
N ARG A 120 -10.72 21.67 22.72
CA ARG A 120 -11.04 23.06 23.07
C ARG A 120 -12.48 23.46 22.72
N GLU A 121 -13.13 22.71 21.84
CA GLU A 121 -14.51 22.89 21.41
C GLU A 121 -15.17 21.52 21.12
N GLY A 122 -16.50 21.52 20.98
CA GLY A 122 -17.24 20.31 20.60
C GLY A 122 -16.90 19.83 19.19
N MET A 123 -16.93 18.51 18.99
CA MET A 123 -16.75 17.91 17.66
C MET A 123 -17.86 18.33 16.70
N ARG A 124 -17.52 18.40 15.41
CA ARG A 124 -18.48 18.75 14.35
C ARG A 124 -18.44 17.73 13.22
N ASN A 125 -19.62 17.26 12.80
CA ASN A 125 -19.74 16.48 11.57
C ASN A 125 -19.76 17.44 10.39
N GLY A 126 -19.19 17.00 9.26
CA GLY A 126 -19.26 17.74 8.03
C GLY A 126 -20.63 17.68 7.37
N ARG A 127 -20.69 18.11 6.10
CA ARG A 127 -21.91 18.06 5.31
C ARG A 127 -21.65 17.54 3.90
N SER A 128 -22.46 16.58 3.48
CA SER A 128 -22.42 16.03 2.12
C SER A 128 -23.53 16.64 1.28
N ASP A 129 -23.21 17.72 0.56
CA ASP A 129 -24.08 18.28 -0.46
C ASP A 129 -23.76 17.68 -1.84
N ARG A 130 -24.67 17.90 -2.80
CA ARG A 130 -24.53 17.38 -4.17
C ARG A 130 -23.32 17.99 -4.87
N ALA A 131 -22.72 17.23 -5.77
CA ALA A 131 -21.71 17.77 -6.67
C ALA A 131 -22.31 18.85 -7.58
N VAL A 132 -21.48 19.84 -7.91
CA VAL A 132 -21.76 20.88 -8.91
C VAL A 132 -22.12 20.25 -10.26
N LYS A 133 -23.10 20.83 -10.95
CA LYS A 133 -23.41 20.50 -12.36
C LYS A 133 -23.33 21.75 -13.23
N GLY A 134 -22.77 21.63 -14.43
CA GLY A 134 -22.68 22.74 -15.38
C GLY A 134 -21.81 23.89 -14.86
N GLN A 135 -22.34 25.12 -14.87
CA GLN A 135 -21.64 26.35 -14.45
C GLN A 135 -22.01 26.82 -13.03
N GLU A 136 -22.56 25.95 -12.19
CA GLU A 136 -22.85 26.29 -10.79
C GLU A 136 -21.54 26.63 -10.03
N ARG A 137 -21.60 27.63 -9.13
CA ARG A 137 -20.47 27.92 -8.24
C ARG A 137 -20.39 26.86 -7.14
N GLY A 138 -19.24 26.21 -7.05
CA GLY A 138 -18.97 25.19 -6.04
C GLY A 138 -18.27 25.73 -4.79
N THR A 139 -18.39 24.94 -3.73
CA THR A 139 -17.51 25.00 -2.56
C THR A 139 -16.64 23.76 -2.54
N ARG A 140 -15.31 23.95 -2.55
CA ARG A 140 -14.35 22.87 -2.44
C ARG A 140 -14.60 22.08 -1.16
N THR A 141 -14.79 20.77 -1.32
CA THR A 141 -15.14 19.84 -0.24
C THR A 141 -14.19 18.66 -0.27
N LEU A 142 -13.61 18.29 0.87
CA LEU A 142 -12.76 17.10 0.97
C LEU A 142 -13.51 15.83 0.54
N THR A 143 -12.77 14.89 -0.05
CA THR A 143 -13.19 13.49 -0.14
C THR A 143 -12.65 12.71 1.05
N LEU A 144 -13.21 11.53 1.30
CA LEU A 144 -12.74 10.65 2.38
C LEU A 144 -11.27 10.24 2.18
N THR A 145 -10.85 10.10 0.93
CA THR A 145 -9.49 9.72 0.52
C THR A 145 -8.43 10.67 1.05
N ALA A 146 -8.73 11.95 1.22
CA ALA A 146 -7.78 12.92 1.79
C ALA A 146 -7.30 12.49 3.19
N VAL A 147 -8.22 11.98 4.02
CA VAL A 147 -7.91 11.47 5.36
C VAL A 147 -7.30 10.06 5.30
N THR A 148 -7.75 9.20 4.37
CA THR A 148 -7.19 7.85 4.21
C THR A 148 -5.71 7.91 3.85
N GLN A 149 -5.36 8.78 2.90
CA GLN A 149 -3.99 8.94 2.37
C GLN A 149 -3.17 9.96 3.18
N ASN A 150 -3.77 10.61 4.19
CA ASN A 150 -3.16 11.73 4.91
C ASN A 150 -2.58 12.79 3.96
N SER A 151 -3.37 13.16 2.93
CA SER A 151 -2.97 14.07 1.86
C SER A 151 -4.13 15.01 1.54
N PHE A 152 -3.92 16.31 1.74
CA PHE A 152 -4.92 17.35 1.56
C PHE A 152 -4.58 18.19 0.32
N THR A 153 -4.78 17.60 -0.84
CA THR A 153 -4.51 18.20 -2.16
C THR A 153 -5.80 18.33 -2.97
N ASP A 154 -5.78 19.14 -4.03
CA ASP A 154 -6.93 19.32 -4.92
C ASP A 154 -7.46 17.98 -5.49
N GLU A 155 -6.59 17.00 -5.71
CA GLU A 155 -6.93 15.64 -6.18
C GLU A 155 -7.96 14.96 -5.28
N PHE A 156 -7.85 15.16 -3.96
CA PHE A 156 -8.73 14.53 -2.98
C PHE A 156 -9.87 15.45 -2.55
N THR A 157 -10.31 16.33 -3.44
CA THR A 157 -11.47 17.21 -3.24
C THR A 157 -12.51 17.05 -4.34
N LYS A 158 -13.69 17.61 -4.09
CA LYS A 158 -14.77 17.77 -5.07
C LYS A 158 -15.46 19.11 -4.85
N GLU A 159 -16.06 19.65 -5.89
CA GLU A 159 -16.89 20.84 -5.80
C GLU A 159 -18.34 20.47 -5.44
N THR A 160 -18.89 21.05 -4.37
CA THR A 160 -20.27 20.82 -3.94
C THR A 160 -21.09 22.10 -3.92
N VAL A 161 -22.40 21.97 -4.12
CA VAL A 161 -23.35 23.09 -4.02
C VAL A 161 -23.72 23.30 -2.56
N THR A 162 -22.76 23.78 -1.77
CA THR A 162 -22.95 24.11 -0.35
C THR A 162 -23.27 25.60 -0.20
N PRO A 163 -24.40 25.99 0.42
CA PRO A 163 -24.70 27.40 0.67
C PRO A 163 -23.65 28.06 1.59
N PRO A 164 -23.26 29.32 1.36
CA PRO A 164 -22.26 30.01 2.19
C PRO A 164 -22.57 29.97 3.70
N SER A 165 -23.84 30.21 4.07
CA SER A 165 -24.28 30.18 5.47
C SER A 165 -24.09 28.82 6.17
N VAL A 166 -24.04 27.74 5.39
CA VAL A 166 -23.77 26.38 5.89
C VAL A 166 -22.27 26.11 5.91
N ALA A 167 -21.54 26.60 4.92
CA ALA A 167 -20.09 26.46 4.80
C ALA A 167 -19.33 27.18 5.93
N ASP A 168 -19.85 28.30 6.43
CA ASP A 168 -19.21 29.13 7.48
C ASP A 168 -18.76 28.32 8.72
N GLY A 169 -19.53 27.28 9.09
CA GLY A 169 -19.20 26.43 10.22
C GLY A 169 -18.27 25.25 9.91
N LEU A 170 -17.90 25.04 8.65
CA LEU A 170 -17.28 23.83 8.12
C LEU A 170 -15.91 24.07 7.47
N TRP A 171 -15.48 25.33 7.35
CA TRP A 171 -14.16 25.65 6.82
C TRP A 171 -13.03 24.99 7.63
N LEU A 172 -12.06 24.44 6.91
CA LEU A 172 -10.86 23.86 7.48
C LEU A 172 -9.97 24.95 8.09
N GLU A 173 -9.37 24.63 9.23
CA GLU A 173 -8.31 25.41 9.86
C GLU A 173 -7.06 24.56 10.09
N PRO A 174 -5.85 25.13 9.97
CA PRO A 174 -4.62 24.45 10.39
C PRO A 174 -4.75 23.93 11.81
N GLY A 175 -4.34 22.68 12.03
CA GLY A 175 -4.49 21.97 13.28
C GLY A 175 -5.80 21.19 13.45
N ASP A 176 -6.77 21.33 12.54
CA ASP A 176 -7.96 20.48 12.55
C ASP A 176 -7.58 19.01 12.38
N ILE A 177 -8.17 18.14 13.20
CA ILE A 177 -8.03 16.69 13.08
C ILE A 177 -9.34 16.12 12.57
N PHE A 178 -9.27 15.26 11.54
CA PHE A 178 -10.43 14.56 11.00
C PHE A 178 -10.40 13.10 11.39
N VAL A 179 -11.56 12.54 11.74
CA VAL A 179 -11.78 11.11 11.97
C VAL A 179 -12.84 10.61 10.99
N GLN A 180 -12.56 9.51 10.31
CA GLN A 180 -13.51 8.92 9.37
C GLN A 180 -14.68 8.24 10.09
N ARG A 181 -15.88 8.74 9.82
CA ARG A 181 -17.14 8.29 10.41
C ARG A 181 -17.63 6.98 9.83
N ALA A 182 -17.41 6.74 8.54
CA ALA A 182 -17.82 5.53 7.85
C ALA A 182 -16.82 5.17 6.75
N ASN A 183 -16.36 3.92 6.75
CA ASN A 183 -15.51 3.34 5.72
C ASN A 183 -15.55 1.80 5.87
N THR A 184 -14.71 1.06 5.15
CA THR A 184 -14.51 -0.38 5.40
C THR A 184 -14.10 -0.63 6.86
N PRO A 185 -14.29 -1.86 7.39
CA PRO A 185 -13.93 -2.17 8.78
C PRO A 185 -12.48 -1.84 9.16
N GLU A 186 -11.55 -1.93 8.20
CA GLU A 186 -10.14 -1.62 8.40
C GLU A 186 -9.86 -0.11 8.36
N LEU A 187 -10.71 0.71 7.75
CA LEU A 187 -10.43 2.14 7.57
C LEU A 187 -11.31 3.05 8.43
N VAL A 188 -12.42 2.54 8.96
CA VAL A 188 -13.29 3.33 9.85
C VAL A 188 -12.51 3.77 11.10
N GLY A 189 -12.63 5.04 11.46
CA GLY A 189 -11.85 5.64 12.55
C GLY A 189 -10.49 6.21 12.15
N THR A 190 -10.04 6.03 10.89
CA THR A 190 -8.78 6.60 10.39
C THR A 190 -8.76 8.12 10.63
N SER A 191 -7.63 8.63 11.11
CA SER A 191 -7.47 10.04 11.44
C SER A 191 -6.29 10.70 10.75
N ALA A 192 -6.44 11.98 10.43
CA ALA A 192 -5.42 12.83 9.82
C ALA A 192 -5.53 14.26 10.34
N ARG A 193 -4.39 14.96 10.45
CA ARG A 193 -4.32 16.37 10.84
C ARG A 193 -4.13 17.23 9.59
N TYR A 194 -4.90 18.29 9.46
CA TYR A 194 -4.80 19.26 8.39
C TYR A 194 -3.85 20.39 8.78
N GLU A 195 -2.88 20.69 7.90
CA GLU A 195 -1.88 21.75 8.09
C GLU A 195 -1.86 22.77 6.95
N GLY A 196 -2.82 22.68 6.02
CA GLY A 196 -2.91 23.55 4.87
C GLY A 196 -3.54 24.91 5.18
N GLU A 197 -3.88 25.65 4.13
CA GLU A 197 -4.45 27.00 4.23
C GLU A 197 -5.81 27.05 4.95
N ARG A 198 -6.06 28.13 5.70
CA ARG A 198 -7.38 28.39 6.29
C ARG A 198 -8.43 28.59 5.20
N ASN A 199 -9.64 28.08 5.45
CA ASN A 199 -10.80 28.26 4.57
C ASN A 199 -10.58 27.74 3.13
N TRP A 200 -9.65 26.80 2.95
CA TRP A 200 -9.33 26.23 1.65
C TRP A 200 -10.41 25.28 1.12
N ALA A 201 -11.02 24.51 2.02
CA ALA A 201 -12.11 23.58 1.73
C ALA A 201 -13.05 23.44 2.94
N ILE A 202 -14.18 22.79 2.73
CA ILE A 202 -15.05 22.23 3.78
C ILE A 202 -14.93 20.69 3.80
N PHE A 203 -15.61 20.00 4.71
CA PHE A 203 -15.54 18.54 4.83
C PHE A 203 -16.92 17.85 4.82
N PRO A 204 -17.00 16.60 4.31
CA PRO A 204 -18.25 15.86 4.17
C PRO A 204 -18.74 15.29 5.50
N ASP A 205 -20.01 14.86 5.55
CA ASP A 205 -20.61 14.29 6.76
C ASP A 205 -19.95 12.98 7.22
N LEU A 206 -19.20 12.33 6.33
CA LEU A 206 -18.38 11.15 6.61
C LEU A 206 -17.12 11.45 7.42
N LEU A 207 -16.83 12.73 7.73
CA LEU A 207 -15.74 13.15 8.59
C LEU A 207 -16.29 13.83 9.85
N ILE A 208 -15.63 13.54 10.98
CA ILE A 208 -15.79 14.23 12.26
C ILE A 208 -14.56 15.09 12.48
N ARG A 209 -14.74 16.40 12.70
CA ARG A 209 -13.67 17.33 13.07
C ARG A 209 -13.48 17.37 14.57
N LEU A 210 -12.22 17.31 14.98
CA LEU A 210 -11.71 17.46 16.34
C LEU A 210 -10.76 18.67 16.35
N ARG A 211 -10.85 19.48 17.41
CA ARG A 211 -9.89 20.56 17.66
C ARG A 211 -9.27 20.38 19.04
N PRO A 212 -8.00 19.95 19.11
CA PRO A 212 -7.34 19.70 20.39
C PRO A 212 -7.19 20.99 21.20
N ASP A 213 -7.30 20.86 22.52
CA ASP A 213 -6.81 21.86 23.47
C ASP A 213 -5.29 21.69 23.58
N GLU A 214 -4.56 22.53 22.85
CA GLU A 214 -3.09 22.51 22.77
C GLU A 214 -2.40 22.77 24.13
N THR A 215 -3.13 23.22 25.15
CA THR A 215 -2.60 23.33 26.53
C THR A 215 -2.58 21.98 27.26
N ARG A 216 -3.26 20.96 26.72
CA ARG A 216 -3.40 19.62 27.30
C ARG A 216 -2.82 18.54 26.40
N ILE A 217 -3.08 18.64 25.10
CA ILE A 217 -2.61 17.66 24.12
C ILE A 217 -2.16 18.33 22.83
N ARG A 218 -0.97 17.96 22.36
CA ARG A 218 -0.47 18.35 21.04
C ARG A 218 -1.26 17.63 19.96
N GLY A 219 -1.74 18.36 18.95
CA GLY A 219 -2.52 17.74 17.86
C GLY A 219 -1.80 16.60 17.14
N GLU A 220 -0.48 16.72 16.93
CA GLU A 220 0.37 15.67 16.33
C GLU A 220 0.39 14.40 17.18
N TYR A 221 0.60 14.56 18.50
CA TYR A 221 0.57 13.46 19.45
C TYR A 221 -0.81 12.80 19.48
N LEU A 222 -1.89 13.59 19.47
CA LEU A 222 -3.25 13.06 19.45
C LEU A 222 -3.53 12.22 18.19
N VAL A 223 -3.09 12.67 17.01
CA VAL A 223 -3.25 11.87 15.77
C VAL A 223 -2.44 10.58 15.85
N ALA A 224 -1.20 10.62 16.35
CA ALA A 224 -0.41 9.40 16.55
C ALA A 224 -1.11 8.44 17.53
N ALA A 225 -1.62 8.95 18.64
CA ALA A 225 -2.36 8.16 19.62
C ALA A 225 -3.64 7.54 19.02
N LEU A 226 -4.41 8.28 18.22
CA LEU A 226 -5.61 7.79 17.54
C LEU A 226 -5.31 6.71 16.50
N ARG A 227 -4.16 6.83 15.80
CA ARG A 227 -3.72 5.88 14.76
C ARG A 227 -3.01 4.64 15.31
N SER A 228 -2.54 4.68 16.56
CA SER A 228 -1.95 3.50 17.21
C SER A 228 -2.91 2.32 17.21
N GLU A 229 -2.41 1.11 16.99
CA GLU A 229 -3.25 -0.09 16.85
C GLU A 229 -4.13 -0.29 18.09
N ARG A 230 -3.56 -0.08 19.28
CA ARG A 230 -4.29 -0.21 20.54
C ARG A 230 -5.49 0.74 20.65
N THR A 231 -5.37 1.99 20.24
CA THR A 231 -6.47 2.97 20.30
C THR A 231 -7.43 2.77 19.13
N HIS A 232 -6.91 2.60 17.93
CA HIS A 232 -7.70 2.46 16.72
C HIS A 232 -8.61 1.22 16.79
N ARG A 233 -8.10 0.10 17.31
CA ARG A 233 -8.90 -1.11 17.58
C ARG A 233 -10.05 -0.86 18.56
N ARG A 234 -9.82 -0.11 19.64
CA ARG A 234 -10.87 0.27 20.61
C ARG A 234 -11.93 1.15 19.96
N LEU A 235 -11.52 2.06 19.10
CA LEU A 235 -12.42 2.93 18.36
C LEU A 235 -13.27 2.13 17.36
N ARG A 236 -12.66 1.25 16.56
CA ARG A 236 -13.36 0.32 15.64
C ARG A 236 -14.34 -0.59 16.37
N ALA A 237 -14.00 -1.09 17.56
CA ALA A 237 -14.88 -1.95 18.36
C ALA A 237 -16.19 -1.26 18.81
N LYS A 238 -16.22 0.08 18.82
CA LYS A 238 -17.43 0.87 19.09
C LYS A 238 -18.25 1.17 17.82
N ALA A 239 -17.77 0.77 16.64
CA ALA A 239 -18.48 0.99 15.39
C ALA A 239 -19.76 0.14 15.33
N LYS A 240 -20.84 0.74 14.85
CA LYS A 240 -22.13 0.08 14.63
C LYS A 240 -22.22 -0.39 13.18
N GLY A 241 -22.96 -1.48 12.95
CA GLY A 241 -23.18 -2.02 11.61
C GLY A 241 -22.01 -2.84 11.06
N LEU A 242 -21.21 -3.48 11.93
CA LEU A 242 -20.07 -4.34 11.54
C LEU A 242 -20.45 -5.55 10.67
N ALA A 243 -21.73 -5.94 10.64
CA ALA A 243 -22.25 -6.97 9.73
C ALA A 243 -22.42 -6.48 8.28
N GLY A 244 -22.31 -5.17 8.03
CA GLY A 244 -22.33 -4.57 6.70
C GLY A 244 -20.94 -4.17 6.22
N SER A 245 -20.81 -3.85 4.92
CA SER A 245 -19.53 -3.44 4.29
C SER A 245 -19.01 -2.06 4.72
N MET A 246 -19.81 -1.27 5.45
CA MET A 246 -19.46 0.10 5.87
C MET A 246 -19.89 0.38 7.31
N PRO A 247 -19.14 -0.10 8.32
CA PRO A 247 -19.37 0.28 9.71
C PRO A 247 -19.30 1.80 9.94
N LYS A 248 -20.03 2.27 10.94
CA LYS A 248 -20.11 3.70 11.29
C LYS A 248 -19.77 3.96 12.75
N ILE A 249 -19.01 5.02 12.99
CA ILE A 249 -18.65 5.52 14.32
C ILE A 249 -19.35 6.86 14.53
N ASP A 250 -20.03 7.05 15.66
CA ASP A 250 -20.65 8.32 16.00
C ASP A 250 -19.73 9.19 16.89
N GLN A 251 -20.08 10.47 17.06
CA GLN A 251 -19.29 11.38 17.90
C GLN A 251 -19.19 10.90 19.35
N ARG A 252 -20.19 10.17 19.86
CA ARG A 252 -20.16 9.64 21.23
C ARG A 252 -19.05 8.59 21.35
N ALA A 253 -18.97 7.67 20.40
CA ALA A 253 -17.90 6.67 20.36
C ALA A 253 -16.50 7.31 20.31
N VAL A 254 -16.31 8.37 19.50
CA VAL A 254 -15.06 9.14 19.46
C VAL A 254 -14.79 9.83 20.81
N ALA A 255 -15.77 10.57 21.34
CA ALA A 255 -15.65 11.30 22.62
C ALA A 255 -15.21 10.40 23.79
N GLU A 256 -15.79 9.21 23.89
CA GLU A 256 -15.55 8.26 24.99
C GLU A 256 -14.29 7.39 24.78
N THR A 257 -13.57 7.56 23.67
CA THR A 257 -12.32 6.82 23.43
C THR A 257 -11.22 7.41 24.31
N CYS A 258 -10.50 6.53 25.02
CA CYS A 258 -9.40 6.94 25.88
C CYS A 258 -8.06 6.84 25.14
N VAL A 259 -7.25 7.88 25.27
CA VAL A 259 -5.87 7.96 24.76
C VAL A 259 -4.89 8.20 25.89
N PRO A 260 -3.61 7.75 25.75
CA PRO A 260 -2.56 8.17 26.66
C PRO A 260 -2.41 9.69 26.63
N CYS A 261 -2.17 10.33 27.76
CA CYS A 261 -2.04 11.79 27.87
C CYS A 261 -0.95 12.14 28.89
N PRO A 262 0.34 11.87 28.61
CA PRO A 262 1.43 12.33 29.45
C PRO A 262 1.54 13.87 29.44
N ASP A 263 2.47 14.43 30.21
CA ASP A 263 2.75 15.88 30.17
C ASP A 263 3.21 16.34 28.77
N LEU A 264 3.08 17.64 28.49
CA LEU A 264 3.39 18.20 27.17
C LEU A 264 4.83 17.96 26.72
N GLY A 265 5.80 17.95 27.65
CA GLY A 265 7.20 17.68 27.32
C GLY A 265 7.40 16.25 26.83
N SER A 266 6.80 15.29 27.53
CA SER A 266 6.75 13.89 27.12
C SER A 266 6.02 13.69 25.79
N GLN A 267 4.93 14.42 25.52
CA GLN A 267 4.24 14.35 24.23
C GLN A 267 5.13 14.82 23.06
N ILE A 268 5.87 15.92 23.25
CA ILE A 268 6.81 16.43 22.23
C ILE A 268 7.92 15.41 21.97
N GLY A 269 8.53 14.88 23.03
CA GLY A 269 9.55 13.83 22.91
C GLY A 269 9.03 12.58 22.21
N ALA A 270 7.80 12.17 22.50
CA ALA A 270 7.15 11.06 21.84
C ALA A 270 6.95 11.32 20.34
N VAL A 271 6.48 12.50 19.94
CA VAL A 271 6.31 12.86 18.51
C VAL A 271 7.64 12.80 17.76
N ILE A 272 8.73 13.28 18.36
CA ILE A 272 10.07 13.19 17.76
C ILE A 272 10.47 11.72 17.53
N ALA A 273 10.36 10.89 18.57
CA ALA A 273 10.69 9.46 18.47
C ALA A 273 9.80 8.72 17.45
N LEU A 274 8.52 9.08 17.35
CA LEU A 274 7.60 8.50 16.36
C LEU A 274 7.98 8.86 14.92
N ASN A 275 8.46 10.08 14.70
CA ASN A 275 8.98 10.49 13.39
C ASN A 275 10.25 9.70 13.04
N GLU A 276 11.18 9.51 13.98
CA GLU A 276 12.38 8.68 13.78
C GLU A 276 12.03 7.23 13.44
N ILE A 277 11.04 6.65 14.13
CA ILE A 277 10.52 5.30 13.84
C ILE A 277 9.92 5.25 12.42
N ALA A 278 9.14 6.26 12.03
CA ALA A 278 8.53 6.32 10.70
C ALA A 278 9.59 6.44 9.60
N ASP A 279 10.63 7.26 9.80
CA ASP A 279 11.74 7.41 8.86
C ASP A 279 12.55 6.13 8.71
N ALA A 280 12.85 5.46 9.82
CA ALA A 280 13.53 4.16 9.82
C ALA A 280 12.70 3.08 9.10
N ALA A 281 11.40 2.98 9.40
CA ALA A 281 10.50 2.03 8.72
C ALA A 281 10.42 2.30 7.21
N SER A 282 10.35 3.57 6.82
CA SER A 282 10.32 4.00 5.42
C SER A 282 11.63 3.68 4.68
N ALA A 283 12.79 3.87 5.33
CA ALA A 283 14.09 3.49 4.79
C ALA A 283 14.17 1.98 4.53
N LEU A 284 13.85 1.16 5.54
CA LEU A 284 13.86 -0.31 5.41
C LEU A 284 12.89 -0.80 4.32
N SER A 285 11.68 -0.23 4.26
CA SER A 285 10.69 -0.57 3.24
C SER A 285 11.17 -0.22 1.83
N ARG A 286 11.89 0.90 1.66
CA ARG A 286 12.50 1.27 0.37
C ARG A 286 13.58 0.27 -0.04
N ASP A 287 14.40 -0.18 0.89
CA ASP A 287 15.45 -1.17 0.64
C ASP A 287 14.87 -2.52 0.24
N VAL A 288 13.86 -3.02 0.97
CA VAL A 288 13.15 -4.27 0.60
C VAL A 288 12.57 -4.17 -0.81
N ARG A 289 11.90 -3.06 -1.16
CA ARG A 289 11.38 -2.84 -2.52
C ARG A 289 12.49 -2.78 -3.57
N ALA A 290 13.64 -2.19 -3.25
CA ALA A 290 14.77 -2.16 -4.15
C ALA A 290 15.34 -3.56 -4.39
N GLN A 291 15.47 -4.39 -3.35
CA GLN A 291 15.94 -5.77 -3.49
C GLN A 291 14.96 -6.65 -4.27
N ARG A 292 13.66 -6.50 -4.06
CA ARG A 292 12.65 -7.21 -4.90
C ARG A 292 12.78 -6.87 -6.38
N ARG A 293 13.01 -5.58 -6.71
CA ARG A 293 13.26 -5.18 -8.11
C ARG A 293 14.54 -5.80 -8.67
N ARG A 294 15.60 -5.91 -7.87
CA ARG A 294 16.85 -6.58 -8.28
C ARG A 294 16.66 -8.07 -8.49
N SER A 295 15.97 -8.75 -7.58
CA SER A 295 15.61 -10.18 -7.71
C SER A 295 14.83 -10.44 -9.01
N ALA A 296 13.80 -9.65 -9.29
CA ALA A 296 13.03 -9.73 -10.54
C ALA A 296 13.89 -9.49 -11.79
N ALA A 297 14.78 -8.50 -11.76
CA ALA A 297 15.70 -8.21 -12.87
C ALA A 297 16.73 -9.34 -13.10
N LEU A 298 17.23 -9.94 -12.02
CA LEU A 298 18.16 -11.08 -12.10
C LEU A 298 17.46 -12.32 -12.65
N ARG A 299 16.21 -12.60 -12.22
CA ARG A 299 15.36 -13.67 -12.78
C ARG A 299 15.22 -13.52 -14.30
N GLY A 300 14.87 -12.32 -14.78
CA GLY A 300 14.78 -12.04 -16.22
C GLY A 300 16.12 -12.19 -16.95
N SER A 301 17.21 -11.74 -16.34
CA SER A 301 18.56 -11.83 -16.92
C SER A 301 19.05 -13.28 -17.05
N LEU A 302 18.77 -14.13 -16.06
CA LEU A 302 19.10 -15.56 -16.09
C LEU A 302 18.35 -16.29 -17.22
N LEU A 303 17.05 -16.05 -17.33
CA LEU A 303 16.24 -16.61 -18.42
C LEU A 303 16.75 -16.12 -19.78
N ALA A 304 17.04 -14.83 -19.92
CA ALA A 304 17.59 -14.29 -21.17
C ALA A 304 18.96 -14.88 -21.53
N ALA A 305 19.85 -15.11 -20.54
CA ALA A 305 21.14 -15.74 -20.77
C ALA A 305 21.00 -17.22 -21.18
N ALA A 306 20.05 -17.96 -20.57
CA ALA A 306 19.77 -19.37 -20.87
C ALA A 306 19.34 -19.57 -22.32
N PHE A 307 18.37 -18.77 -22.76
CA PHE A 307 17.76 -18.94 -24.08
C PHE A 307 18.47 -18.16 -25.20
N SER A 308 19.56 -17.43 -24.89
CA SER A 308 20.46 -16.86 -25.89
C SER A 308 21.73 -17.69 -26.14
N GLY A 309 21.84 -18.89 -25.53
CA GLY A 309 22.99 -19.78 -25.67
C GLY A 309 24.25 -19.32 -24.93
N ARG A 310 24.14 -18.29 -24.07
CA ARG A 310 25.26 -17.75 -23.29
C ARG A 310 25.55 -18.52 -22.01
N LEU A 311 24.59 -19.32 -21.55
CA LEU A 311 24.64 -20.03 -20.26
C LEU A 311 25.27 -21.43 -20.36
N THR A 312 25.35 -22.00 -21.57
CA THR A 312 25.85 -23.35 -21.82
C THR A 312 26.94 -23.44 -22.89
N GLY A 313 27.31 -22.31 -23.50
CA GLY A 313 28.43 -22.26 -24.43
C GLY A 313 29.73 -22.68 -23.76
N SER A 314 30.45 -23.63 -24.35
CA SER A 314 31.83 -24.01 -24.03
C SER A 314 32.78 -22.81 -24.16
N SER A 315 32.76 -21.91 -23.19
CA SER A 315 33.68 -20.80 -23.05
C SER A 315 34.23 -20.84 -21.64
N PRO A 316 35.55 -20.66 -21.40
CA PRO A 316 36.18 -20.70 -20.07
C PRO A 316 35.77 -19.52 -19.16
N ALA A 317 34.63 -18.87 -19.45
CA ALA A 317 34.11 -17.68 -18.80
C ALA A 317 33.24 -17.96 -17.56
N MET A 318 33.13 -19.22 -17.10
CA MET A 318 32.57 -19.47 -15.76
C MET A 318 33.48 -18.96 -14.63
N SER A 319 34.77 -18.68 -14.88
CA SER A 319 35.65 -18.03 -13.89
C SER A 319 35.40 -16.52 -13.74
N ALA A 320 34.63 -15.88 -14.62
CA ALA A 320 34.46 -14.42 -14.65
C ALA A 320 33.18 -13.92 -13.97
N VAL A 321 32.24 -14.81 -13.64
CA VAL A 321 30.99 -14.44 -12.94
C VAL A 321 31.12 -14.59 -11.42
N GLU A 322 31.94 -15.52 -10.94
CA GLU A 322 32.27 -15.64 -9.50
C GLU A 322 33.12 -14.45 -8.99
N GLY A 323 34.03 -13.91 -9.81
CA GLY A 323 34.91 -12.78 -9.43
C GLY A 323 34.23 -11.41 -9.29
N ARG A 324 32.90 -11.30 -9.48
CA ARG A 324 32.13 -10.05 -9.27
C ARG A 324 31.14 -10.13 -8.10
N ILE A 325 31.08 -11.26 -7.42
CA ILE A 325 30.24 -11.45 -6.22
C ILE A 325 31.09 -11.31 -4.94
N GLU A 326 32.42 -11.40 -5.03
CA GLU A 326 33.36 -11.27 -3.90
C GLU A 326 34.09 -9.92 -3.79
N ALA A 327 33.63 -8.84 -4.46
CA ALA A 327 34.17 -7.49 -4.33
C ALA A 327 33.06 -6.46 -4.07
#